data_AF-A0A1F5CSV0-F1
#
_entry.id   AF-A0A1F5CSV0-F1
#
_cell.length_a   1.000
_cell.length_b   1.000
_cell.length_c   1.000
_cell.angle_alpha   90.00
_cell.angle_beta   90.00
_cell.angle_gamma   90.00
#
_symmetry.space_group_name_H-M   'P 1'
#
loop_
_entity.id
_entity.type
_entity.pdbx_description
1 polymer ?
#
loop_
_entity_poly.entity_id
_entity_poly.type
_entity_poly.pdbx_seq_one_letter_code
_entity_poly.pdbx_strand_id
1 'polypeptide(L)'
;MTQFNLLQKKDLGLQREVMDCLPHAVVGGAWEGSLIARTDLYTALVHIVPAGHQLKILFLRVWTQNSNGCKFSIVQSNPTAAGATGTIEAYPVVGSVPSGARDYPMLEAAGCEVLRGGVADPIHVLEGSIVFNIIHKYPAGTPLTGDRIGIAYWGYEKFAE
;
A
#
# COMPACT_ATOMS: atom_id res chain seq x y z
N MET A 1 -14.27 -4.44 41.53
CA MET A 1 -13.09 -3.89 40.83
C MET A 1 -12.85 -4.79 39.62
N THR A 2 -13.26 -4.37 38.43
CA THR A 2 -13.23 -5.22 37.23
C THR A 2 -11.84 -5.09 36.60
N GLN A 3 -11.06 -6.17 36.62
CA GLN A 3 -9.72 -6.20 36.03
C GLN A 3 -9.86 -6.32 34.51
N PHE A 4 -9.56 -5.26 33.77
CA PHE A 4 -9.48 -5.30 32.31
C PHE A 4 -8.15 -5.93 31.91
N ASN A 5 -8.14 -7.23 31.63
CA ASN A 5 -7.00 -7.89 31.00
C ASN A 5 -7.00 -7.52 29.52
N LEU A 6 -6.20 -6.52 29.16
CA LEU A 6 -6.04 -6.07 27.78
C LEU A 6 -4.96 -6.93 27.12
N LEU A 7 -5.34 -7.64 26.05
CA LEU A 7 -4.42 -8.47 25.30
C LEU A 7 -3.37 -7.56 24.62
N GLN A 8 -2.10 -7.76 24.96
CA GLN A 8 -0.98 -7.09 24.32
C GLN A 8 -0.46 -7.96 23.17
N LYS A 9 -0.10 -7.34 22.05
CA LYS A 9 0.46 -7.98 20.86
C LYS A 9 1.77 -7.33 20.48
N LYS A 10 2.73 -8.15 20.06
CA LYS A 10 3.99 -7.66 19.50
C LYS A 10 3.74 -7.10 18.11
N ASP A 11 4.07 -5.83 17.93
CA ASP A 11 4.00 -5.13 16.65
C ASP A 11 5.38 -5.20 15.98
N LEU A 12 5.44 -5.79 14.79
CA LEU A 12 6.69 -6.02 14.06
C LEU A 12 7.29 -4.75 13.46
N GLY A 13 6.46 -3.75 13.14
CA GLY A 13 6.94 -2.46 12.66
C GLY A 13 7.61 -1.64 13.77
N LEU A 14 7.01 -1.65 14.97
CA LEU A 14 7.49 -0.88 16.13
C LEU A 14 8.39 -1.69 17.09
N GLN A 15 8.55 -2.99 16.86
CA GLN A 15 9.33 -3.91 17.70
C GLN A 15 8.94 -3.91 19.20
N ARG A 16 7.68 -3.62 19.54
CA ARG A 16 7.19 -3.51 20.94
C ARG A 16 5.81 -4.12 21.15
N GLU A 17 5.40 -4.30 22.40
CA GLU A 17 4.07 -4.77 22.77
C GLU A 17 3.06 -3.62 22.78
N VAL A 18 1.97 -3.77 22.03
CA VAL A 18 0.91 -2.78 21.85
C VAL A 18 -0.44 -3.41 22.16
N MET A 19 -1.36 -2.58 22.62
CA MET A 19 -2.73 -2.99 22.91
C MET A 19 -3.42 -3.51 21.65
N ASP A 20 -4.03 -4.69 21.73
CA ASP A 20 -4.85 -5.26 20.67
C ASP A 20 -6.20 -4.53 20.59
N CYS A 21 -6.24 -3.41 19.86
CA CYS A 21 -7.45 -2.63 19.62
C CYS A 21 -7.67 -2.40 18.13
N LEU A 22 -8.93 -2.21 17.73
CA LEU A 22 -9.26 -1.82 16.36
C LEU A 22 -8.60 -0.47 16.05
N PRO A 23 -7.90 -0.33 14.91
CA PRO A 23 -7.19 0.90 14.60
C PRO A 23 -8.19 2.05 14.42
N HIS A 24 -7.93 3.19 15.08
CA HIS A 24 -8.76 4.41 14.98
C HIS A 24 -8.24 5.42 13.95
N ALA A 25 -6.99 5.27 13.50
CA ALA A 25 -6.38 6.08 12.45
C ALA A 25 -6.33 5.28 11.14
N VAL A 26 -7.51 4.92 10.63
CA VAL A 26 -7.65 4.14 9.40
C VAL A 26 -7.47 5.06 8.20
N VAL A 27 -6.60 4.66 7.27
CA VAL A 27 -6.42 5.32 5.97
C VAL A 27 -6.64 4.31 4.86
N GLY A 28 -6.96 4.79 3.66
CA GLY A 28 -7.17 3.93 2.50
C GLY A 28 -7.31 4.70 1.21
N GLY A 29 -7.26 3.96 0.12
CA GLY A 29 -7.42 4.50 -1.23
C GLY A 29 -7.98 3.42 -2.13
N ALA A 30 -8.80 3.84 -3.09
CA ALA A 30 -9.37 2.96 -4.09
C ALA A 30 -9.39 3.65 -5.45
N TRP A 31 -9.03 2.89 -6.48
CA TRP A 31 -9.11 3.31 -7.87
C TRP A 31 -9.65 2.13 -8.70
N GLU A 32 -10.58 2.43 -9.61
CA GLU A 32 -11.06 1.54 -10.65
C GLU A 32 -11.09 2.31 -11.96
N GLY A 33 -10.72 1.65 -13.05
CA GLY A 33 -10.85 2.24 -14.36
C GLY A 33 -10.66 1.26 -15.50
N SER A 34 -10.92 1.75 -16.69
CA SER A 34 -10.51 1.15 -17.96
C SER A 34 -9.61 2.15 -18.67
N LEU A 35 -8.52 1.66 -19.27
CA LEU A 35 -7.54 2.49 -19.97
C LEU A 35 -7.81 2.44 -21.49
N ILE A 36 -7.46 3.50 -22.22
CA ILE A 36 -7.69 3.60 -23.67
C ILE A 36 -6.56 2.94 -24.44
N ALA A 37 -5.31 3.22 -24.07
CA ALA A 37 -4.11 2.47 -24.47
C ALA A 37 -2.93 2.97 -23.64
N ARG A 38 -2.28 2.07 -22.89
CA ARG A 38 -1.03 2.38 -22.19
C ARG A 38 -0.12 1.16 -22.24
N THR A 39 1.10 1.32 -22.71
CA THR A 39 2.05 0.21 -22.94
C THR A 39 3.04 0.01 -21.80
N ASP A 40 3.08 0.98 -20.89
CA ASP A 40 4.00 1.07 -19.79
C ASP A 40 3.22 1.19 -18.46
N LEU A 41 3.80 1.89 -17.51
CA LEU A 41 3.29 2.07 -16.17
C LEU A 41 2.21 3.16 -16.10
N TYR A 42 1.09 2.89 -15.45
CA TYR A 42 0.07 3.87 -15.01
C TYR A 42 0.08 4.00 -13.48
N THR A 43 0.23 5.22 -12.97
CA THR A 43 0.06 5.50 -11.53
C THR A 43 -1.41 5.69 -11.21
N ALA A 44 -1.97 4.76 -10.43
CA ALA A 44 -3.39 4.75 -10.09
C ALA A 44 -3.68 5.45 -8.75
N LEU A 45 -2.82 5.25 -7.75
CA LEU A 45 -2.96 5.86 -6.43
C LEU A 45 -1.60 6.36 -5.95
N VAL A 46 -1.63 7.47 -5.23
CA VAL A 46 -0.49 8.01 -4.48
C VAL A 46 -0.95 8.27 -3.05
N HIS A 47 -0.15 7.87 -2.08
CA HIS A 47 -0.37 8.18 -0.67
C HIS A 47 0.91 8.75 -0.06
N ILE A 48 0.78 9.83 0.72
CA ILE A 48 1.91 10.45 1.42
C ILE A 48 1.72 10.20 2.91
N VAL A 49 2.67 9.49 3.51
CA VAL A 49 2.74 9.27 4.95
C VAL A 49 3.46 10.47 5.58
N PRO A 50 2.84 11.19 6.53
CA PRO A 50 3.48 12.31 7.21
C PRO A 50 4.79 11.94 7.90
N ALA A 51 5.66 12.93 8.08
CA ALA A 51 6.92 12.76 8.77
C ALA A 51 6.67 12.28 10.21
N GLY A 52 7.45 11.29 10.64
CA GLY A 52 7.25 10.66 11.93
C GLY A 52 6.07 9.71 11.98
N HIS A 53 5.41 9.37 10.88
CA HIS A 53 4.37 8.35 10.82
C HIS A 53 4.82 7.12 10.02
N GLN A 54 4.17 5.99 10.28
CA GLN A 54 4.30 4.74 9.53
C GLN A 54 2.92 4.23 9.10
N LEU A 55 2.80 3.84 7.84
CA LEU A 55 1.62 3.17 7.28
C LEU A 55 1.80 1.66 7.31
N LYS A 56 0.81 0.97 7.87
CA LYS A 56 0.68 -0.49 7.83
C LYS A 56 -0.51 -0.86 6.96
N ILE A 57 -0.27 -1.49 5.81
CA ILE A 57 -1.35 -1.98 4.95
C ILE A 57 -1.88 -3.27 5.56
N LEU A 58 -3.15 -3.27 5.94
CA LEU A 58 -3.83 -4.42 6.55
C LEU A 58 -4.65 -5.19 5.52
N PHE A 59 -4.91 -4.58 4.37
CA PHE A 59 -5.65 -5.18 3.28
C PHE A 59 -5.24 -4.54 1.97
N LEU A 60 -5.05 -5.40 0.98
CA LEU A 60 -4.80 -4.99 -0.38
C LEU A 60 -5.62 -5.88 -1.29
N ARG A 61 -6.38 -5.24 -2.18
CA ARG A 61 -7.13 -5.90 -3.24
C ARG A 61 -6.69 -5.34 -4.57
N VAL A 62 -6.22 -6.21 -5.45
CA VAL A 62 -5.94 -5.90 -6.85
C VAL A 62 -6.77 -6.81 -7.74
N TRP A 63 -7.28 -6.30 -8.86
CA TRP A 63 -8.12 -7.09 -9.74
C TRP A 63 -8.06 -6.64 -11.20
N THR A 64 -8.38 -7.56 -12.10
CA THR A 64 -8.44 -7.33 -13.54
C THR A 64 -9.51 -8.20 -14.21
N GLN A 65 -10.14 -7.67 -15.26
CA GLN A 65 -10.98 -8.44 -16.18
C GLN A 65 -10.17 -9.20 -17.25
N ASN A 66 -8.89 -8.86 -17.45
CA ASN A 66 -8.05 -9.55 -18.43
C ASN A 66 -7.95 -11.03 -18.07
N SER A 67 -8.33 -11.93 -18.98
CA SER A 67 -8.22 -13.37 -18.80
C SER A 67 -6.78 -13.83 -18.56
N ASN A 68 -5.80 -13.10 -19.08
CA ASN A 68 -4.37 -13.39 -18.93
C ASN A 68 -3.78 -12.71 -17.69
N GLY A 69 -4.57 -11.88 -16.99
CA GLY A 69 -4.12 -11.18 -15.80
C GLY A 69 -3.36 -9.87 -16.06
N CYS A 70 -2.74 -9.33 -15.02
CA CYS A 70 -2.11 -8.00 -15.01
C CYS A 70 -1.06 -7.92 -13.90
N LYS A 71 0.00 -7.16 -14.14
CA LYS A 71 1.04 -6.88 -13.15
C LYS A 71 0.85 -5.50 -12.51
N PHE A 72 0.95 -5.44 -11.20
CA PHE A 72 0.90 -4.22 -10.41
C PHE A 72 2.23 -4.01 -9.70
N SER A 73 2.49 -2.78 -9.21
CA SER A 73 3.59 -2.56 -8.26
C SER A 73 3.24 -1.54 -7.19
N ILE A 74 3.87 -1.74 -6.04
CA ILE A 74 3.88 -0.78 -4.94
C ILE A 74 5.32 -0.28 -4.83
N VAL A 75 5.51 1.02 -4.96
CA VAL A 75 6.82 1.66 -4.91
C VAL A 75 6.82 2.69 -3.82
N GLN A 76 7.85 2.67 -2.99
CA GLN A 76 8.09 3.70 -2.01
C GLN A 76 9.16 4.66 -2.52
N SER A 77 8.77 5.90 -2.74
CA SER A 77 9.64 7.01 -3.08
C SER A 77 9.82 7.90 -1.86
N ASN A 78 10.91 7.72 -1.15
CA ASN A 78 11.21 8.51 0.03
C ASN A 78 11.65 9.92 -0.39
N PRO A 79 11.08 11.00 0.17
CA PRO A 79 11.57 12.35 -0.07
C PRO A 79 13.02 12.50 0.44
N THR A 80 13.82 13.30 -0.26
CA THR A 80 15.23 13.57 0.10
C THR A 80 15.43 14.94 0.74
N ALA A 81 14.39 15.78 0.78
CA ALA A 81 14.39 17.12 1.39
C ALA A 81 12.98 17.50 1.86
N ALA A 82 12.90 18.46 2.78
CA ALA A 82 11.65 19.05 3.24
C ALA A 82 10.88 19.72 2.09
N GLY A 83 9.54 19.67 2.16
CA GLY A 83 8.63 20.25 1.16
C GLY A 83 8.50 19.47 -0.16
N ALA A 84 9.18 18.33 -0.31
CA ALA A 84 9.17 17.55 -1.55
C ALA A 84 7.81 16.85 -1.85
N THR A 85 6.93 16.74 -0.85
CA THR A 85 5.65 16.01 -0.92
C THR A 85 4.42 16.92 -0.92
N GLY A 86 4.60 18.18 -1.31
CA GLY A 86 3.51 19.15 -1.44
C GLY A 86 3.04 19.68 -0.09
N THR A 87 1.74 19.56 0.21
CA THR A 87 1.13 20.13 1.42
C THR A 87 1.34 19.28 2.68
N ILE A 88 1.73 18.01 2.52
CA ILE A 88 2.03 17.09 3.62
C ILE A 88 3.55 16.96 3.70
N GLU A 89 4.13 17.25 4.86
CA GLU A 89 5.56 17.06 5.10
C GLU A 89 5.83 15.59 5.45
N ALA A 90 6.70 14.93 4.69
CA ALA A 90 7.06 13.53 4.85
C ALA A 90 8.56 13.30 5.10
N TYR A 91 9.36 14.38 5.10
CA TYR A 91 10.78 14.35 5.44
C TYR A 91 11.03 14.87 6.87
N PRO A 92 11.99 14.29 7.63
CA PRO A 92 12.72 13.08 7.30
C PRO A 92 11.81 11.86 7.35
N VAL A 93 12.12 10.86 6.53
CA VAL A 93 11.44 9.56 6.60
C VAL A 93 11.90 8.88 7.90
N VAL A 94 10.95 8.46 8.73
CA VAL A 94 11.24 7.93 10.07
C VAL A 94 11.20 6.42 10.04
N GLY A 95 12.35 5.81 9.73
CA GLY A 95 12.48 4.36 9.76
C GLY A 95 13.63 3.82 8.90
N SER A 96 13.82 2.50 8.98
CA SER A 96 14.78 1.74 8.19
C SER A 96 14.21 1.24 6.86
N VAL A 97 13.05 1.76 6.45
CA VAL A 97 12.28 1.26 5.31
C VAL A 97 12.91 1.74 3.99
N PRO A 98 13.72 0.93 3.27
CA PRO A 98 14.66 1.42 2.26
C PRO A 98 13.94 1.77 0.95
N SER A 99 14.16 2.94 0.35
CA SER A 99 13.50 3.34 -0.91
C SER A 99 13.53 2.23 -2.00
N GLY A 100 12.45 2.09 -2.77
CA GLY A 100 12.38 1.14 -3.88
C GLY A 100 11.04 0.45 -4.08
N ALA A 101 11.02 -0.50 -5.03
CA ALA A 101 9.87 -1.36 -5.25
C ALA A 101 9.68 -2.31 -4.06
N ARG A 102 8.46 -2.32 -3.52
CA ARG A 102 8.07 -3.11 -2.34
C ARG A 102 7.45 -4.43 -2.72
N ASP A 103 6.61 -4.39 -3.74
CA ASP A 103 5.84 -5.54 -4.15
C ASP A 103 5.50 -5.48 -5.64
N TYR A 104 5.32 -6.67 -6.21
CA TYR A 104 4.83 -6.88 -7.56
C TYR A 104 3.67 -7.89 -7.57
N PRO A 105 2.45 -7.49 -7.16
CA PRO A 105 1.28 -8.34 -7.29
C PRO A 105 1.06 -8.73 -8.75
N MET A 106 0.99 -10.03 -9.02
CA MET A 106 0.79 -10.57 -10.37
C MET A 106 -0.45 -11.44 -10.38
N LEU A 107 -1.46 -11.01 -11.13
CA LEU A 107 -2.62 -11.84 -11.41
C LEU A 107 -2.29 -12.70 -12.63
N GLU A 108 -2.38 -14.02 -12.47
CA GLU A 108 -2.18 -14.99 -13.57
C GLU A 108 -3.46 -15.23 -14.38
N ALA A 109 -4.61 -14.77 -13.88
CA ALA A 109 -5.91 -14.87 -14.53
C ALA A 109 -6.83 -13.70 -14.15
N ALA A 110 -7.99 -13.62 -14.80
CA ALA A 110 -9.04 -12.69 -14.39
C ALA A 110 -9.52 -13.02 -12.97
N GLY A 111 -9.73 -12.00 -12.16
CA GLY A 111 -10.11 -12.16 -10.76
C GLY A 111 -9.48 -11.13 -9.84
N CYS A 112 -9.80 -11.23 -8.54
CA CYS A 112 -9.17 -10.40 -7.53
C CYS A 112 -8.17 -11.21 -6.69
N GLU A 113 -6.99 -10.66 -6.50
CA GLU A 113 -6.09 -11.06 -5.43
C GLU A 113 -6.45 -10.22 -4.21
N VAL A 114 -6.73 -10.90 -3.11
CA VAL A 114 -7.06 -10.28 -1.83
C VAL A 114 -6.01 -10.72 -0.83
N LEU A 115 -5.09 -9.83 -0.54
CA LEU A 115 -4.12 -9.99 0.53
C LEU A 115 -4.72 -9.38 1.79
N ARG A 116 -4.59 -10.09 2.91
CA ARG A 116 -5.04 -9.65 4.22
C ARG A 116 -3.89 -9.80 5.20
N GLY A 117 -3.65 -8.75 5.97
CA GLY A 117 -2.72 -8.71 7.08
C GLY A 117 -3.43 -8.29 8.36
N GLY A 118 -2.69 -8.25 9.46
CA GLY A 118 -3.12 -7.74 10.74
C GLY A 118 -2.15 -6.69 11.27
N VAL A 119 -2.45 -6.07 12.41
CA VAL A 119 -1.53 -5.11 13.04
C VAL A 119 -0.18 -5.76 13.38
N ALA A 120 -0.21 -7.03 13.80
CA ALA A 120 0.99 -7.80 14.12
C ALA A 120 1.77 -8.24 12.87
N ASP A 121 1.08 -8.52 11.77
CA ASP A 121 1.67 -9.01 10.52
C ASP A 121 0.99 -8.30 9.33
N PRO A 122 1.34 -7.02 9.10
CA PRO A 122 0.75 -6.26 8.02
C PRO A 122 1.30 -6.74 6.68
N ILE A 123 0.54 -6.53 5.61
CA ILE A 123 0.96 -6.90 4.25
C ILE A 123 2.21 -6.11 3.86
N HIS A 124 2.21 -4.81 4.16
CA HIS A 124 3.32 -3.91 3.92
C HIS A 124 3.46 -2.89 5.06
N VAL A 125 4.70 -2.54 5.37
CA VAL A 125 5.06 -1.43 6.27
C VAL A 125 5.77 -0.37 5.43
N LEU A 126 5.23 0.85 5.39
CA LEU A 126 5.60 1.88 4.42
C LEU A 126 5.65 3.26 5.07
N GLU A 127 6.50 4.13 4.53
CA GLU A 127 6.74 5.50 4.99
C GLU A 127 7.01 6.43 3.80
N GLY A 128 6.99 7.75 3.98
CA GLY A 128 7.26 8.69 2.90
C GLY A 128 6.18 8.67 1.80
N SER A 129 6.58 8.68 0.53
CA SER A 129 5.64 8.65 -0.59
C SER A 129 5.45 7.24 -1.10
N ILE A 130 4.21 6.84 -1.31
CA ILE A 130 3.83 5.51 -1.76
C ILE A 130 3.06 5.64 -3.06
N VAL A 131 3.46 4.85 -4.05
CA VAL A 131 2.88 4.88 -5.39
C VAL A 131 2.39 3.48 -5.75
N PHE A 132 1.12 3.39 -6.11
CA PHE A 132 0.49 2.17 -6.61
C PHE A 132 0.34 2.27 -8.11
N ASN A 133 0.95 1.33 -8.81
CA ASN A 133 1.07 1.35 -10.25
C ASN A 133 0.47 0.09 -10.89
N ILE A 134 0.03 0.26 -12.12
CA ILE A 134 -0.39 -0.79 -13.04
C ILE A 134 0.66 -0.83 -14.14
N ILE A 135 1.33 -1.97 -14.34
CA ILE A 135 2.54 -2.02 -15.18
C ILE A 135 2.24 -2.48 -16.61
N HIS A 136 1.56 -3.61 -16.77
CA HIS A 136 1.14 -4.11 -18.08
C HIS A 136 0.18 -5.28 -17.92
N LYS A 137 -0.57 -5.56 -18.98
CA LYS A 137 -1.27 -6.85 -19.14
C LYS A 137 -0.29 -7.93 -19.53
N TYR A 138 -0.60 -9.17 -19.17
CA TYR A 138 0.14 -10.32 -19.69
C TYR A 138 -0.38 -10.69 -21.11
N PRO A 139 0.51 -11.09 -22.04
CA PRO A 139 1.98 -11.09 -21.93
C PRO A 139 2.59 -9.68 -22.01
N ALA A 140 3.83 -9.52 -21.54
CA ALA A 140 4.53 -8.23 -21.52
C ALA A 140 4.50 -7.53 -22.89
N GLY A 141 4.27 -6.21 -22.88
CA GLY A 141 4.07 -5.41 -24.10
C GLY A 141 2.61 -5.33 -24.57
N THR A 142 1.69 -6.06 -23.94
CA THR A 142 0.24 -5.92 -24.20
C THR A 142 -0.26 -4.59 -23.63
N PRO A 143 -0.87 -3.72 -24.46
CA PRO A 143 -1.41 -2.46 -23.97
C PRO A 143 -2.51 -2.68 -22.91
N LEU A 144 -2.46 -1.92 -21.83
CA LEU A 144 -3.55 -1.71 -20.88
C LEU A 144 -4.70 -0.99 -21.63
N THR A 145 -5.59 -1.72 -22.29
CA THR A 145 -6.76 -1.15 -23.00
C THR A 145 -8.03 -1.96 -22.79
N GLY A 146 -9.18 -1.32 -22.58
CA GLY A 146 -10.51 -1.96 -22.61
C GLY A 146 -10.92 -2.84 -21.41
N ASP A 147 -9.98 -3.50 -20.73
CA ASP A 147 -10.28 -4.30 -19.53
C ASP A 147 -10.40 -3.39 -18.31
N ARG A 148 -11.40 -3.67 -17.46
CA ARG A 148 -11.45 -3.03 -16.14
C ARG A 148 -10.41 -3.62 -15.21
N ILE A 149 -9.79 -2.73 -14.45
CA ILE A 149 -8.76 -3.02 -13.48
C ILE A 149 -8.96 -2.13 -12.26
N GLY A 150 -8.53 -2.58 -11.10
CA GLY A 150 -8.64 -1.78 -9.90
C GLY A 150 -7.68 -2.19 -8.79
N ILE A 151 -7.43 -1.22 -7.91
CA ILE A 151 -6.62 -1.35 -6.71
C ILE A 151 -7.42 -0.72 -5.57
N ALA A 152 -7.53 -1.43 -4.45
CA ALA A 152 -8.07 -0.89 -3.22
C ALA A 152 -7.22 -1.36 -2.05
N TYR A 153 -6.88 -0.45 -1.15
CA TYR A 153 -6.17 -0.77 0.07
C TYR A 153 -6.79 -0.07 1.27
N TRP A 154 -6.67 -0.69 2.44
CA TRP A 154 -6.88 -0.02 3.71
C TRP A 154 -5.80 -0.42 4.69
N GLY A 155 -5.48 0.51 5.59
CA GLY A 155 -4.39 0.36 6.52
C GLY A 155 -4.54 1.25 7.73
N TYR A 156 -3.48 1.26 8.53
CA TYR A 156 -3.38 2.03 9.75
C TYR A 156 -2.17 2.95 9.67
N GLU A 157 -2.36 4.24 9.91
CA GLU A 157 -1.31 5.24 9.90
C GLU A 157 -1.21 5.93 11.26
N LYS A 158 -0.01 5.94 11.85
CA LYS A 158 0.23 6.68 13.09
C LYS A 158 1.70 7.02 13.27
N PHE A 159 2.00 7.81 14.31
CA PHE A 159 3.37 8.08 14.71
C PHE A 159 4.21 6.79 14.81
N ALA A 160 5.40 6.85 14.24
CA ALA A 160 6.51 5.96 14.49
C ALA A 160 7.04 6.31 15.90
N GLU A 161 6.43 5.72 16.92
CA GLU A 161 6.89 5.82 18.32
C GLU A 161 8.04 4.85 18.60
#